data_AF-A0A4P5WCP1-F1
#
_entry.id   AF-A0A4P5WCP1-F1
#
_cell.length_a   1.000
_cell.length_b   1.000
_cell.length_c   1.000
_cell.angle_alpha   90.00
_cell.angle_beta   90.00
_cell.angle_gamma   90.00
#
_symmetry.space_group_name_H-M   'P 1'
#
loop_
_entity.id
_entity.type
_entity.pdbx_description
1 polymer ?
#
loop_
_entity_poly.entity_id
_entity_poly.type
_entity_poly.pdbx_seq_one_letter_code
_entity_poly.pdbx_strand_id
1 'polypeptide(L)' 'MSHFENKVVIKTILDFICERIEKDKSTFNFESPLFRSQKAKSAIAHYIVNFYNSKRLHSTLGYLSPVNFESQMTANQP' A
#
# COMPACT_ATOMS: atom_id res chain seq x y z
N MET A 1 3.06 -31.61 -11.08
CA MET A 1 3.63 -30.78 -12.16
C MET A 1 3.20 -29.31 -12.11
N SER A 2 1.98 -28.95 -11.66
CA SER A 2 1.50 -27.54 -11.63
C SER A 2 2.09 -26.63 -10.54
N HIS A 3 2.57 -27.19 -9.43
CA HIS A 3 3.06 -26.40 -8.29
C HIS A 3 4.45 -25.77 -8.51
N PHE A 4 5.25 -26.33 -9.43
CA PHE A 4 6.60 -25.86 -9.74
C PHE A 4 6.56 -24.66 -10.70
N GLU A 5 5.71 -24.73 -11.72
CA GLU A 5 5.39 -23.64 -12.65
C GLU A 5 4.93 -22.37 -11.91
N ASN A 6 4.07 -22.52 -10.90
CA ASN A 6 3.54 -21.39 -10.14
C ASN A 6 4.63 -20.66 -9.33
N LYS A 7 5.59 -21.40 -8.75
CA LYS A 7 6.72 -20.80 -8.02
C LYS A 7 7.69 -20.06 -8.95
N VAL A 8 7.92 -20.60 -10.15
CA VAL A 8 8.76 -19.94 -11.17
C VAL A 8 8.08 -18.65 -11.64
N VAL A 9 6.79 -18.70 -11.97
CA VAL A 9 6.01 -17.53 -12.40
C VAL A 9 5.97 -16.46 -11.31
N ILE A 10 5.69 -16.84 -10.06
CA ILE A 10 5.69 -15.91 -8.92
C ILE A 10 7.07 -15.27 -8.72
N LYS A 11 8.14 -16.06 -8.81
CA LYS A 11 9.50 -15.56 -8.67
C LYS A 11 9.85 -14.57 -9.78
N THR A 12 9.53 -14.89 -11.04
CA THR A 12 9.76 -13.98 -12.17
C THR A 12 8.97 -12.68 -12.05
N ILE A 13 7.73 -12.73 -11.56
CA ILE A 13 6.93 -11.53 -11.31
C ILE A 13 7.55 -10.69 -10.19
N LEU A 14 7.99 -11.32 -9.09
CA LEU A 14 8.64 -10.62 -7.98
C LEU A 14 9.96 -9.98 -8.43
N ASP A 15 10.78 -10.70 -9.18
CA ASP A 15 12.05 -10.18 -9.71
C ASP A 15 11.81 -8.97 -10.63
N PHE A 16 10.79 -9.04 -11.50
CA PHE A 16 10.39 -7.93 -12.36
C PHE A 16 9.88 -6.71 -11.57
N ILE A 17 9.05 -6.94 -10.54
CA ILE A 17 8.55 -5.87 -9.67
C ILE A 17 9.70 -5.22 -8.92
N CYS A 18 10.62 -6.01 -8.38
CA CYS A 18 11.82 -5.50 -7.70
C CYS A 18 12.69 -4.66 -8.65
N GLU A 19 12.94 -5.13 -9.87
CA GLU A 19 13.71 -4.40 -10.88
C GLU A 19 13.02 -3.07 -11.28
N ARG A 20 11.69 -3.07 -11.40
CA ARG A 20 10.93 -1.84 -11.66
C ARG A 20 10.99 -0.87 -10.49
N ILE A 21 10.85 -1.35 -9.25
CA ILE A 21 10.96 -0.52 -8.04
C ILE A 21 12.37 0.10 -7.93
N GLU A 22 13.43 -0.68 -8.18
CA GLU A 22 14.80 -0.16 -8.13
C GLU A 22 15.07 0.88 -9.22
N LYS A 23 14.58 0.66 -10.44
CA LYS A 23 14.70 1.62 -11.53
C LYS A 23 13.93 2.90 -11.24
N ASP A 24 12.69 2.79 -10.74
CA ASP A 24 11.84 3.93 -10.42
C ASP A 24 12.28 4.69 -9.17
N LYS A 25 13.02 4.09 -8.24
CA LYS A 25 13.67 4.83 -7.13
C LYS A 25 14.54 5.98 -7.64
N SER A 26 15.21 5.80 -8.79
CA SER A 26 16.02 6.87 -9.40
C SER A 26 15.18 7.95 -10.09
N THR A 27 13.99 7.60 -10.56
CA THR A 27 13.02 8.50 -11.20
C THR A 27 12.14 9.22 -10.17
N PHE A 28 12.01 8.67 -8.97
CA PHE A 28 11.20 9.20 -7.89
C PHE A 28 11.87 10.44 -7.29
N ASN A 29 11.53 11.60 -7.84
CA ASN A 29 12.06 12.88 -7.37
C ASN A 29 11.21 13.42 -6.21
N PHE A 30 11.68 13.21 -4.97
CA PHE A 30 11.10 13.81 -3.77
C PHE A 30 11.10 15.35 -3.81
N GLU A 31 11.98 15.95 -4.62
CA GLU A 31 12.08 17.39 -4.83
C GLU A 31 11.13 17.91 -5.93
N SER A 32 10.32 17.04 -6.54
CA SER A 32 9.31 17.46 -7.51
C SER A 32 8.34 18.47 -6.87
N PRO A 33 7.94 19.52 -7.61
CA PRO A 33 7.03 20.55 -7.10
C PRO A 33 5.72 20.00 -6.51
N LEU A 34 5.25 18.87 -7.03
CA LEU A 34 4.08 18.15 -6.50
C LEU A 34 4.31 17.65 -5.07
N PHE A 35 5.47 17.04 -4.79
CA PHE A 35 5.82 16.54 -3.46
C PHE A 35 6.22 17.65 -2.48
N ARG A 36 6.73 18.78 -2.96
CA ARG A 36 6.99 19.96 -2.12
C ARG A 36 5.74 20.74 -1.75
N SER A 37 4.64 20.58 -2.49
CA SER A 37 3.40 21.30 -2.24
C SER A 37 2.76 20.89 -0.92
N GLN A 38 2.73 21.82 0.05
CA GLN A 38 2.06 21.61 1.33
C GLN A 38 0.57 21.27 1.15
N LYS A 39 -0.06 21.83 0.10
CA LYS A 39 -1.45 21.56 -0.25
C LYS A 39 -1.66 20.12 -0.75
N ALA A 40 -0.71 19.59 -1.52
CA ALA A 40 -0.77 18.19 -1.96
C ALA A 40 -0.60 17.24 -0.77
N LYS A 41 0.37 17.52 0.11
CA LYS A 41 0.57 16.75 1.35
C LYS A 41 -0.69 16.74 2.23
N SER A 42 -1.31 17.91 2.45
CA SER A 42 -2.53 18.00 3.24
C SER A 42 -3.70 17.28 2.59
N ALA A 43 -3.84 17.36 1.27
CA ALA A 43 -4.91 16.67 0.54
C ALA A 43 -4.76 15.13 0.65
N ILE A 44 -3.53 14.62 0.50
CA ILE A 44 -3.23 13.19 0.67
C ILE A 44 -3.50 12.76 2.11
N ALA A 45 -3.01 13.50 3.11
CA ALA A 45 -3.25 13.20 4.51
C ALA A 45 -4.74 13.17 4.85
N HIS A 46 -5.50 14.17 4.37
CA HIS A 46 -6.94 14.22 4.54
C HIS A 46 -7.64 13.02 3.90
N TYR A 47 -7.24 12.63 2.68
CA TYR A 47 -7.80 11.45 2.02
C TYR A 47 -7.50 10.16 2.82
N ILE A 48 -6.26 9.98 3.27
CA ILE A 48 -5.87 8.78 4.02
C ILE A 48 -6.67 8.70 5.33
N VAL A 49 -6.72 9.77 6.12
CA VAL A 49 -7.36 9.74 7.45
C VAL A 49 -8.89 9.71 7.35
N ASN A 50 -9.48 10.62 6.57
CA ASN A 50 -10.93 10.88 6.60
C ASN A 50 -11.74 10.05 5.59
N PHE A 51 -11.07 9.37 4.65
CA PHE A 51 -11.73 8.51 3.68
C PHE A 51 -11.18 7.10 3.70
N TYR A 52 -9.88 6.91 3.49
CA TYR A 52 -9.32 5.56 3.38
C TYR A 52 -9.41 4.81 4.72
N ASN A 53 -8.76 5.32 5.77
CA ASN A 53 -8.66 4.63 7.05
C ASN A 53 -10.01 4.51 7.76
N SER A 54 -10.87 5.52 7.64
CA SER A 54 -12.15 5.59 8.37
C SER A 54 -13.36 5.04 7.61
N LYS A 55 -13.41 5.16 6.28
CA LYS A 55 -14.62 4.85 5.49
C LYS A 55 -14.43 3.71 4.49
N ARG A 56 -13.24 3.50 3.95
CA ARG A 56 -13.02 2.45 2.94
C ARG A 56 -13.15 1.08 3.57
N LEU A 57 -13.98 0.23 3.00
CA LEU A 57 -14.14 -1.15 3.41
C LEU A 57 -13.32 -2.07 2.50
N HIS A 58 -12.63 -3.04 3.08
CA HIS A 58 -11.78 -3.97 2.34
C HIS A 58 -12.33 -5.41 2.44
N SER A 59 -12.59 -6.06 1.31
CA SER A 59 -13.15 -7.41 1.27
C SER A 59 -12.27 -8.44 2.00
N THR A 60 -10.95 -8.35 1.84
CA THR A 60 -9.98 -9.20 2.59
C THR A 60 -10.01 -8.98 4.10
N LEU A 61 -10.38 -7.79 4.58
CA LEU A 61 -10.55 -7.51 6.02
C LEU A 61 -11.98 -7.81 6.52
N GLY A 62 -12.78 -8.55 5.73
CA GLY A 62 -14.17 -8.83 6.07
C GLY A 62 -15.08 -7.60 5.95
N TYR A 63 -14.80 -6.71 4.98
CA TYR A 63 -15.48 -5.42 4.82
C TYR A 63 -15.34 -4.49 6.03
N LEU A 64 -14.23 -4.59 6.75
CA LEU A 64 -13.85 -3.61 7.77
C LEU A 64 -12.99 -2.50 7.17
N SER A 65 -13.04 -1.35 7.82
CA SER A 65 -12.09 -0.28 7.56
C SER A 65 -10.75 -0.55 8.25
N PRO A 66 -9.63 -0.03 7.70
CA PRO A 66 -8.31 -0.20 8.30
C PRO A 66 -8.27 0.16 9.79
N VAL A 67 -8.87 1.30 10.18
CA VAL A 67 -8.87 1.74 11.59
C VAL A 67 -9.64 0.79 12.51
N ASN A 68 -10.75 0.22 12.03
CA ASN A 68 -11.54 -0.74 12.81
C ASN A 68 -10.80 -2.07 12.95
N PHE A 69 -10.13 -2.51 11.89
CA PHE A 69 -9.30 -3.70 11.93
C PHE A 69 -8.14 -3.55 12.93
N GLU A 70 -7.40 -2.45 12.85
CA GLU A 70 -6.30 -2.15 13.79
C GLU A 70 -6.80 -2.09 15.24
N SER A 71 -7.94 -1.43 15.50
CA SER A 71 -8.54 -1.34 16.84
C SER A 71 -8.88 -2.71 17.42
N GLN A 72 -9.43 -3.61 16.60
CA GLN A 72 -9.72 -4.99 17.01
C GLN A 72 -8.44 -5.78 17.27
N MET A 73 -7.39 -5.57 16.46
CA MET A 73 -6.09 -6.23 16.66
C MET A 73 -5.43 -5.76 17.96
N THR A 74 -5.43 -4.47 18.25
CA THR A 74 -4.86 -3.93 19.51
C THR A 74 -5.65 -4.35 20.75
N ALA A 75 -6.97 -4.49 20.65
CA ALA A 75 -7.80 -4.97 21.76
C ALA A 75 -7.63 -6.47 22.05
N ASN A 76 -7.18 -7.23 21.05
CA ASN A 76 -6.92 -8.66 21.16
C ASN A 76 -5.44 -9.00 21.43
N GLN A 77 -4.58 -8.01 21.69
CA GLN A 77 -3.22 -8.26 22.17
C GLN A 77 -3.27 -8.59 23.67
N PRO A 78 -2.66 -9.71 24.12
CA PRO A 78 -2.66 -10.14 25.52
C PRO A 78 -1.89 -9.19 26.45
#